data_AF-A0A7C3WWJ9-F1
#
_entry.id   AF-A0A7C3WWJ9-F1
#
_cell.length_a   1.000
_cell.length_b   1.000
_cell.length_c   1.000
_cell.angle_alpha   90.00
_cell.angle_beta   90.00
_cell.angle_gamma   90.00
#
_symmetry.space_group_name_H-M   'P 1'
#
loop_
_entity.id
_entity.type
_entity.pdbx_description
1 polymer ?
#
loop_
_entity_poly.entity_id
_entity_poly.type
_entity_poly.pdbx_seq_one_letter_code
_entity_poly.pdbx_strand_id
1 'polypeptide(L)'
;MRKEPLVRLVQDYEGPNLLRQTPGQTGIWDGIRFTLEPLEKCDFLIVLRSQMKNPISVRCPPQNVWAVVQDPYVPGFNDWLVEGYDKFSRVFTPEIPYFNGKFIRSQPALPWYVNRGYDELVSLPVPEKTKDLSWILGNQRDILGHFKRRAFLAYLKREGKVTFDLFGRIGQPLTDKAEALLPYRYSLAVENSCTADYWTEKIADCFLCWTVPIYYGCSNLEDY
;
A
#
# COMPACT_ATOMS: atom_id res chain seq x y z
N MET A 1 -33.06 11.69 6.76
CA MET A 1 -31.94 10.99 6.08
C MET A 1 -30.70 11.14 6.93
N ARG A 2 -30.00 10.06 7.30
CA ARG A 2 -28.67 10.21 7.93
C ARG A 2 -27.73 10.78 6.87
N LYS A 3 -27.03 11.86 7.21
CA LYS A 3 -25.99 12.41 6.36
C LYS A 3 -24.87 11.37 6.23
N GLU A 4 -24.41 11.11 5.01
CA GLU A 4 -23.23 10.27 4.76
C GLU A 4 -22.03 10.82 5.55
N PRO A 5 -21.28 10.00 6.29
CA PRO A 5 -20.07 10.44 6.96
C PRO A 5 -19.06 10.99 5.94
N LEU A 6 -18.54 12.19 6.18
CA LEU A 6 -17.50 12.80 5.38
C LEU A 6 -16.12 12.55 5.98
N VAL A 7 -15.29 11.82 5.26
CA VAL A 7 -13.93 11.45 5.64
C VAL A 7 -12.94 12.25 4.80
N ARG A 8 -12.08 13.02 5.44
CA ARG A 8 -10.91 13.62 4.79
C ARG A 8 -9.74 12.65 4.88
N LEU A 9 -9.25 12.21 3.73
CA LEU A 9 -8.01 11.46 3.60
C LEU A 9 -6.87 12.45 3.38
N VAL A 10 -5.76 12.27 4.09
CA VAL A 10 -4.53 13.02 3.85
C VAL A 10 -3.42 12.05 3.51
N GLN A 11 -2.92 12.14 2.29
CA GLN A 11 -1.83 11.30 1.78
C GLN A 11 -0.50 12.06 1.88
N ASP A 12 0.40 11.63 2.77
CA ASP A 12 1.73 12.27 2.92
C ASP A 12 2.80 11.62 2.02
N TYR A 13 2.44 11.36 0.76
CA TYR A 13 3.32 10.82 -0.26
C TYR A 13 2.78 11.07 -1.66
N GLU A 14 3.68 11.05 -2.65
CA GLU A 14 3.29 11.00 -4.05
C GLU A 14 2.79 9.59 -4.39
N GLY A 15 1.55 9.52 -4.88
CA GLY A 15 0.87 8.26 -5.15
C GLY A 15 -0.35 8.47 -6.03
N PRO A 16 -1.08 7.39 -6.35
CA PRO A 16 -2.28 7.50 -7.15
C PRO A 16 -3.36 8.35 -6.45
N ASN A 17 -4.27 8.92 -7.23
CA ASN A 17 -5.50 9.48 -6.67
C ASN A 17 -6.31 8.36 -6.01
N LEU A 18 -6.46 8.40 -4.69
CA LEU A 18 -7.17 7.38 -3.92
C LEU A 18 -8.65 7.24 -4.32
N LEU A 19 -9.28 8.30 -4.82
CA LEU A 19 -10.69 8.27 -5.21
C LEU A 19 -10.93 7.38 -6.44
N ARG A 20 -9.89 7.13 -7.26
CA ARG A 20 -9.98 6.17 -8.37
C ARG A 20 -10.36 4.76 -7.92
N GLN A 21 -10.17 4.47 -6.63
CA GLN A 21 -10.45 3.18 -6.02
C GLN A 21 -11.92 2.99 -5.63
N THR A 22 -12.76 3.98 -5.91
CA THR A 22 -14.20 3.93 -5.64
C THR A 22 -15.01 3.78 -6.93
N PRO A 23 -16.24 3.21 -6.87
CA PRO A 23 -17.16 3.17 -8.00
C PRO A 23 -17.37 4.56 -8.61
N GLY A 24 -17.27 4.65 -9.93
CA GLY A 24 -17.33 5.89 -10.71
C GLY A 24 -16.26 6.92 -10.34
N GLN A 25 -15.25 6.53 -9.57
CA GLN A 25 -14.23 7.41 -8.98
C GLN A 25 -14.83 8.56 -8.15
N THR A 26 -16.02 8.35 -7.60
CA THR A 26 -16.84 9.38 -6.95
C THR A 26 -16.37 9.76 -5.56
N GLY A 27 -15.46 8.97 -4.97
CA GLY A 27 -15.10 9.05 -3.57
C GLY A 27 -16.16 8.47 -2.63
N ILE A 28 -17.18 7.78 -3.13
CA ILE A 28 -18.22 7.17 -2.30
C ILE A 28 -18.01 5.66 -2.25
N TRP A 29 -17.94 5.10 -1.04
CA TRP A 29 -17.84 3.67 -0.80
C TRP A 29 -18.71 3.27 0.39
N ASP A 30 -19.64 2.32 0.21
CA ASP A 30 -20.56 1.85 1.26
C ASP A 30 -21.26 2.95 2.07
N GLY A 31 -21.69 4.02 1.39
CA GLY A 31 -22.37 5.16 2.02
C GLY A 31 -21.46 6.10 2.81
N ILE A 32 -20.14 5.94 2.69
CA ILE A 32 -19.12 6.84 3.24
C ILE A 32 -18.54 7.68 2.11
N ARG A 33 -18.42 8.99 2.33
CA ARG A 33 -17.84 9.92 1.37
C ARG A 33 -16.41 10.28 1.76
N PHE A 34 -15.46 9.99 0.88
CA PHE A 34 -14.05 10.31 1.00
C PHE A 34 -13.69 11.51 0.13
N THR A 35 -12.76 12.32 0.60
CA THR A 35 -12.14 13.39 -0.19
C THR A 35 -10.67 13.54 0.16
N LEU A 36 -9.87 13.93 -0.82
CA LEU A 36 -8.46 14.34 -0.65
C LEU A 36 -8.33 15.87 -0.49
N GLU A 37 -9.39 16.61 -0.87
CA GLU A 37 -9.37 18.06 -0.87
C GLU A 37 -9.34 18.61 0.56
N PRO A 38 -8.64 19.74 0.79
CA PRO A 38 -8.74 20.48 2.04
C PRO A 38 -10.19 20.89 2.35
N LEU A 39 -10.56 20.77 3.61
CA LEU A 39 -11.89 21.13 4.11
C LEU A 39 -11.79 21.83 5.46
N GLU A 40 -12.76 22.70 5.75
CA GLU A 40 -12.89 23.32 7.07
C GLU A 40 -13.42 22.37 8.14
N LYS A 41 -14.24 21.38 7.77
CA LYS A 41 -14.89 20.44 8.69
C LYS A 41 -15.09 19.08 8.02
N CYS A 42 -14.81 18.00 8.74
CA CYS A 42 -15.13 16.62 8.36
C CYS A 42 -15.61 15.83 9.59
N ASP A 43 -16.22 14.67 9.35
CA ASP A 43 -16.64 13.75 10.40
C ASP A 43 -15.47 12.87 10.86
N PHE A 44 -14.56 12.53 9.94
CA PHE A 44 -13.30 11.82 10.22
C PHE A 44 -12.12 12.45 9.47
N LEU A 45 -10.96 12.44 10.11
CA LEU A 45 -9.68 12.76 9.48
C LEU A 45 -8.80 11.51 9.55
N ILE A 46 -8.39 10.99 8.40
CA ILE A 46 -7.49 9.83 8.32
C ILE A 46 -6.22 10.25 7.61
N VAL A 47 -5.08 10.11 8.29
CA VAL A 47 -3.76 10.42 7.73
C VAL A 47 -3.07 9.12 7.33
N LEU A 48 -2.73 9.01 6.05
CA LEU A 48 -1.96 7.90 5.48
C LEU A 48 -0.49 8.29 5.41
N ARG A 49 0.39 7.42 5.90
CA ARG A 49 1.81 7.74 6.11
C ARG A 49 1.97 8.92 7.09
N SER A 50 1.43 8.69 8.28
CA SER A 50 1.27 9.47 9.54
C SER A 50 2.28 10.56 9.99
N GLN A 51 3.25 11.00 9.20
CA GLN A 51 4.25 11.99 9.62
C GLN A 51 3.75 13.44 9.59
N MET A 52 2.70 13.74 8.81
CA MET A 52 2.15 15.09 8.68
C MET A 52 3.24 16.12 8.39
N LYS A 53 4.03 15.90 7.34
CA LYS A 53 5.11 16.82 6.93
C LYS A 53 4.62 18.24 6.67
N ASN A 54 3.34 18.37 6.31
CA ASN A 54 2.67 19.65 6.09
C ASN A 54 1.59 19.87 7.17
N PRO A 55 1.43 21.10 7.69
CA PRO A 55 0.36 21.42 8.63
C PRO A 55 -1.03 21.14 8.05
N ILE A 56 -1.90 20.51 8.85
CA ILE A 56 -3.29 20.22 8.49
C ILE A 56 -4.19 21.02 9.44
N SER A 57 -5.06 21.87 8.88
CA SER A 57 -6.12 22.55 9.62
C SER A 57 -7.48 22.02 9.18
N VAL A 58 -8.27 21.52 10.12
CA VAL A 58 -9.66 21.03 9.92
C VAL A 58 -10.37 20.90 11.26
N ARG A 59 -11.69 21.16 11.30
CA ARG A 59 -12.56 20.86 12.43
C ARG A 59 -13.02 19.40 12.34
N CYS A 60 -12.54 18.56 13.24
CA CYS A 60 -12.89 17.13 13.32
C CYS A 60 -13.09 16.75 14.80
N PRO A 61 -14.05 15.87 15.15
CA PRO A 61 -14.11 15.28 16.49
C PRO A 61 -12.77 14.61 16.84
N PRO A 62 -12.17 14.88 18.02
CA PRO A 62 -10.85 14.34 18.37
C PRO A 62 -10.76 12.81 18.31
N GLN A 63 -11.84 12.11 18.66
CA GLN A 63 -11.95 10.64 18.61
C GLN A 63 -12.00 10.05 17.19
N ASN A 64 -12.15 10.91 16.17
CA ASN A 64 -12.23 10.55 14.75
C ASN A 64 -10.99 11.00 13.95
N VAL A 65 -9.93 11.39 14.65
CA VAL A 65 -8.62 11.72 14.05
C VAL A 65 -7.73 10.49 14.14
N TRP A 66 -7.52 9.82 13.01
CA TRP A 66 -6.86 8.52 12.91
C TRP A 66 -5.63 8.57 12.00
N ALA A 67 -4.73 7.62 12.19
CA ALA A 67 -3.60 7.38 11.31
C ALA A 67 -3.57 5.93 10.82
N VAL A 68 -3.08 5.73 9.60
CA VAL A 68 -2.73 4.41 9.05
C VAL A 68 -1.26 4.40 8.69
N VAL A 69 -0.52 3.50 9.34
CA VAL A 69 0.92 3.32 9.15
C VAL A 69 1.15 2.41 7.95
N GLN A 70 1.86 2.92 6.96
CA GLN A 70 2.06 2.24 5.68
C GLN A 70 3.46 1.67 5.46
N ASP A 71 4.42 2.16 6.24
CA ASP A 71 5.81 1.71 6.21
C ASP A 71 6.06 0.72 7.36
N PRO A 72 6.94 -0.29 7.17
CA PRO A 72 7.27 -1.22 8.23
C PRO A 72 8.07 -0.51 9.33
N TYR A 73 7.63 -0.65 10.57
CA TYR A 73 8.37 -0.15 11.73
C TYR A 73 9.48 -1.13 12.12
N VAL A 74 10.70 -0.60 12.31
CA VAL A 74 11.92 -1.30 12.71
C VAL A 74 12.52 -0.52 13.89
N PRO A 75 12.32 -0.99 15.13
CA PRO A 75 12.83 -0.33 16.34
C PRO A 75 14.33 -0.02 16.25
N GLY A 76 14.72 1.21 16.63
CA GLY A 76 16.10 1.68 16.60
C GLY A 76 16.63 2.10 15.23
N PHE A 77 15.88 1.85 14.14
CA PHE A 77 16.26 2.26 12.79
C PHE A 77 15.37 3.39 12.27
N ASN A 78 14.05 3.24 12.41
CA ASN A 78 13.09 4.23 11.93
C ASN A 78 12.07 4.65 13.00
N ASP A 79 12.55 4.91 14.22
CA ASP A 79 11.74 5.40 15.35
C ASP A 79 10.99 6.69 15.05
N TRP A 80 11.51 7.52 14.14
CA TRP A 80 10.82 8.69 13.59
C TRP A 80 9.48 8.35 12.93
N LEU A 81 9.24 7.10 12.49
CA LEU A 81 7.93 6.68 11.98
C LEU A 81 6.83 6.78 13.03
N VAL A 82 7.17 6.56 14.32
CA VAL A 82 6.21 6.46 15.43
C VAL A 82 6.18 7.72 16.31
N GLU A 83 6.90 8.76 15.90
CA GLU A 83 6.86 10.08 16.51
C GLU A 83 5.57 10.85 16.13
N GLY A 84 5.08 11.72 17.02
CA GLY A 84 3.92 12.59 16.74
C GLY A 84 2.55 11.88 16.77
N TYR A 85 2.51 10.61 17.18
CA TYR A 85 1.27 9.84 17.26
C TYR A 85 0.34 10.23 18.41
N ASP A 86 0.77 11.11 19.31
CA ASP A 86 -0.04 11.73 20.37
C ASP A 86 -1.26 12.49 19.82
N LYS A 87 -1.18 12.95 18.56
CA LYS A 87 -2.24 13.69 17.87
C LYS A 87 -3.39 12.81 17.37
N PHE A 88 -3.21 11.49 17.33
CA PHE A 88 -4.20 10.54 16.83
C PHE A 88 -4.89 9.80 17.97
N SER A 89 -6.21 9.69 17.87
CA SER A 89 -7.01 8.86 18.78
C SER A 89 -6.91 7.37 18.49
N ARG A 90 -6.63 7.00 17.24
CA ARG A 90 -6.38 5.62 16.79
C ARG A 90 -5.26 5.59 15.77
N VAL A 91 -4.40 4.58 15.86
CA VAL A 91 -3.31 4.33 14.91
C VAL A 91 -3.39 2.89 14.45
N PHE A 92 -3.72 2.69 13.18
CA PHE A 92 -3.74 1.38 12.53
C PHE A 92 -2.32 1.07 12.05
N THR A 93 -1.75 -0.04 12.51
CA THR A 93 -0.35 -0.38 12.23
C THR A 93 -0.14 -1.90 12.18
N PRO A 94 0.73 -2.41 11.30
CA PRO A 94 1.11 -3.82 11.29
C PRO A 94 1.90 -4.23 12.54
N GLU A 95 2.65 -3.28 13.11
CA GLU A 95 3.52 -3.49 14.26
C GLU A 95 3.18 -2.47 15.37
N ILE A 96 2.92 -2.96 16.59
CA ILE A 96 2.60 -2.10 17.74
C ILE A 96 3.92 -1.65 18.39
N PRO A 97 4.28 -0.35 18.34
CA PRO A 97 5.56 0.11 18.87
C PRO A 97 5.59 0.14 20.41
N TYR A 98 4.45 0.40 21.05
CA TYR A 98 4.27 0.42 22.50
C TYR A 98 2.79 0.31 22.87
N PHE A 99 2.50 -0.22 24.06
CA PHE A 99 1.13 -0.45 24.51
C PHE A 99 0.56 0.75 25.27
N ASN A 100 -0.46 1.40 24.70
CA ASN A 100 -1.21 2.47 25.36
C ASN A 100 -2.70 2.53 24.96
N GLY A 101 -3.21 1.49 24.28
CA GLY A 101 -4.61 1.36 23.88
C GLY A 101 -5.03 2.07 22.58
N LYS A 102 -4.20 2.96 22.00
CA LYS A 102 -4.56 3.66 20.74
C LYS A 102 -4.15 2.91 19.47
N PHE A 103 -3.18 2.00 19.59
CA PHE A 103 -2.68 1.20 18.48
C PHE A 103 -3.58 0.01 18.20
N ILE A 104 -3.94 -0.16 16.94
CA ILE A 104 -4.78 -1.25 16.45
C ILE A 104 -3.97 -1.98 15.39
N ARG A 105 -3.82 -3.30 15.58
CA ARG A 105 -3.12 -4.15 14.61
C ARG A 105 -3.93 -4.21 13.31
N SER A 106 -3.30 -3.89 12.19
CA SER A 106 -3.95 -3.81 10.88
C SER A 106 -2.94 -3.83 9.75
N GLN A 107 -3.37 -4.31 8.58
CA GLN A 107 -2.61 -4.13 7.35
C GLN A 107 -2.46 -2.64 6.94
N PRO A 108 -1.40 -2.29 6.19
CA PRO A 108 -1.03 -0.92 5.77
C PRO A 108 -2.10 -0.09 5.03
N ALA A 109 -3.07 -0.74 4.39
CA ALA A 109 -4.05 -0.14 3.49
C ALA A 109 -3.40 0.74 2.40
N LEU A 110 -2.34 0.23 1.78
CA LEU A 110 -1.72 0.87 0.62
C LEU A 110 -2.67 0.79 -0.59
N PRO A 111 -2.80 1.87 -1.38
CA PRO A 111 -3.60 1.83 -2.60
C PRO A 111 -2.96 0.91 -3.64
N TRP A 112 -3.75 0.38 -4.57
CA TRP A 112 -3.18 -0.30 -5.74
C TRP A 112 -2.46 0.69 -6.65
N TYR A 113 -1.40 0.23 -7.33
CA TYR A 113 -0.55 1.06 -8.21
C TYR A 113 -0.70 0.73 -9.70
N VAL A 114 -1.54 -0.24 -10.05
CA VAL A 114 -2.02 -0.44 -11.44
C VAL A 114 -2.78 0.82 -11.88
N ASN A 115 -2.49 1.39 -13.04
CA ASN A 115 -3.08 2.67 -13.47
C ASN A 115 -4.51 2.53 -14.01
N ARG A 116 -5.41 2.00 -13.19
CA ARG A 116 -6.82 1.73 -13.52
C ARG A 116 -7.74 2.09 -12.36
N GLY A 117 -8.93 2.58 -12.68
CA GLY A 117 -10.00 2.83 -11.72
C GLY A 117 -10.72 1.54 -11.28
N TYR A 118 -11.56 1.66 -10.25
CA TYR A 118 -12.35 0.54 -9.72
C TYR A 118 -13.18 -0.17 -10.78
N ASP A 119 -14.00 0.58 -11.53
CA ASP A 119 -14.91 -0.01 -12.52
C ASP A 119 -14.16 -0.68 -13.67
N GLU A 120 -13.00 -0.14 -14.06
CA GLU A 120 -12.12 -0.75 -15.07
C GLU A 120 -11.57 -2.10 -14.60
N LEU A 121 -11.20 -2.20 -13.32
CA LEU A 121 -10.66 -3.44 -12.74
C LEU A 121 -11.76 -4.48 -12.52
N VAL A 122 -12.95 -4.06 -12.07
CA VAL A 122 -14.12 -4.95 -11.93
C VAL A 122 -14.54 -5.52 -13.28
N SER A 123 -14.49 -4.71 -14.33
CA SER A 123 -14.86 -5.12 -15.69
C SER A 123 -13.70 -5.73 -16.48
N LEU A 124 -12.51 -5.87 -15.90
CA LEU A 124 -11.32 -6.35 -16.59
C LEU A 124 -11.48 -7.84 -16.96
N PRO A 125 -11.59 -8.19 -18.26
CA PRO A 125 -11.64 -9.60 -18.65
C PRO A 125 -10.30 -10.26 -18.35
N VAL A 126 -10.30 -11.59 -18.24
CA VAL A 126 -9.06 -12.37 -18.12
C VAL A 126 -8.17 -12.05 -19.34
N PRO A 127 -6.99 -11.44 -19.14
CA PRO A 127 -6.12 -11.04 -20.23
C PRO A 127 -5.36 -12.26 -20.78
N GLU A 128 -4.96 -12.19 -22.05
CA GLU A 128 -4.04 -13.16 -22.61
C GLU A 128 -2.67 -13.07 -21.89
N LYS A 129 -2.16 -14.22 -21.44
CA LYS A 129 -0.88 -14.33 -20.74
C LYS A 129 0.21 -14.82 -21.71
N THR A 130 0.99 -13.88 -22.24
CA THR A 130 2.04 -14.12 -23.25
C THR A 130 3.43 -14.29 -22.65
N LYS A 131 3.61 -13.96 -21.36
CA LYS A 131 4.89 -14.03 -20.64
C LYS A 131 4.77 -14.81 -19.34
N ASP A 132 5.89 -15.33 -18.85
CA ASP A 132 5.90 -16.20 -17.67
C ASP A 132 6.03 -15.43 -16.36
N LEU A 133 7.19 -14.84 -16.09
CA LEU A 133 7.51 -14.29 -14.77
C LEU A 133 8.02 -12.85 -14.87
N SER A 134 7.39 -11.95 -14.12
CA SER A 134 7.90 -10.59 -13.90
C SER A 134 8.38 -10.40 -12.47
N TRP A 135 9.21 -9.38 -12.27
CA TRP A 135 9.48 -8.84 -10.94
C TRP A 135 9.61 -7.33 -11.02
N ILE A 136 8.78 -6.62 -10.26
CA ILE A 136 8.86 -5.16 -10.12
C ILE A 136 9.57 -4.84 -8.81
N LEU A 137 10.76 -4.21 -8.88
CA LEU A 137 11.60 -3.97 -7.71
C LEU A 137 12.09 -2.52 -7.64
N GLY A 138 11.97 -1.92 -6.45
CA GLY A 138 12.51 -0.60 -6.12
C GLY A 138 14.03 -0.60 -5.92
N ASN A 139 14.61 0.55 -5.57
CA ASN A 139 16.05 0.71 -5.31
C ASN A 139 16.37 1.06 -3.84
N GLN A 140 15.38 1.04 -2.95
CA GLN A 140 15.57 1.32 -1.52
C GLN A 140 16.54 0.30 -0.89
N ARG A 141 17.32 0.74 0.11
CA ARG A 141 18.37 -0.05 0.78
C ARG A 141 18.46 0.23 2.28
N ASP A 142 17.33 0.60 2.87
CA ASP A 142 17.31 1.13 4.23
C ASP A 142 17.13 0.02 5.27
N ILE A 143 16.18 -0.90 5.05
CA ILE A 143 15.84 -1.96 6.03
C ILE A 143 16.30 -3.35 5.59
N LEU A 144 16.36 -4.29 6.54
CA LEU A 144 16.82 -5.66 6.31
C LEU A 144 16.12 -6.35 5.12
N GLY A 145 14.80 -6.18 4.96
CA GLY A 145 14.10 -6.79 3.83
C GLY A 145 14.48 -6.19 2.47
N HIS A 146 14.90 -4.92 2.41
CA HIS A 146 15.49 -4.35 1.19
C HIS A 146 16.79 -5.09 0.80
N PHE A 147 17.67 -5.33 1.77
CA PHE A 147 18.91 -6.09 1.54
C PHE A 147 18.62 -7.54 1.14
N LYS A 148 17.69 -8.22 1.82
CA LYS A 148 17.29 -9.60 1.51
C LYS A 148 16.76 -9.74 0.08
N ARG A 149 15.90 -8.81 -0.39
CA ARG A 149 15.40 -8.83 -1.77
C ARG A 149 16.50 -8.67 -2.81
N ARG A 150 17.46 -7.77 -2.56
CA ARG A 150 18.61 -7.59 -3.47
C ARG A 150 19.53 -8.80 -3.48
N ALA A 151 19.77 -9.40 -2.32
CA ALA A 151 20.52 -10.64 -2.22
C ALA A 151 19.81 -11.78 -2.98
N PHE A 152 18.48 -11.86 -2.88
CA PHE A 152 17.69 -12.82 -3.64
C PHE A 152 17.76 -12.56 -5.15
N LEU A 153 17.69 -11.30 -5.59
CA LEU A 153 17.89 -10.93 -7.00
C LEU A 153 19.28 -11.34 -7.50
N ALA A 154 20.33 -11.06 -6.73
CA ALA A 154 21.70 -11.43 -7.08
C ALA A 154 21.85 -12.95 -7.16
N TYR A 155 21.24 -13.69 -6.24
CA TYR A 155 21.17 -15.14 -6.25
C TYR A 155 20.50 -15.66 -7.53
N LEU A 156 19.29 -15.20 -7.85
CA LEU A 156 18.56 -15.64 -9.06
C LEU A 156 19.36 -15.38 -10.34
N LYS A 157 19.96 -14.19 -10.46
CA LYS A 157 20.81 -13.83 -11.61
C LYS A 157 22.06 -14.71 -11.72
N ARG A 158 22.70 -15.05 -10.59
CA ARG A 158 23.90 -15.89 -10.56
C ARG A 158 23.58 -17.34 -10.93
N GLU A 159 22.50 -17.90 -10.39
CA GLU A 159 22.12 -19.28 -10.69
C GLU A 159 21.64 -19.44 -12.14
N GLY A 160 20.96 -18.43 -12.71
CA GLY A 160 20.52 -18.43 -14.11
C GLY A 160 19.45 -19.47 -14.44
N LYS A 161 18.88 -20.14 -13.44
CA LYS A 161 17.87 -21.22 -13.60
C LYS A 161 16.45 -20.71 -13.77
N VAL A 162 16.20 -19.45 -13.40
CA VAL A 162 14.88 -18.81 -13.46
C VAL A 162 14.97 -17.60 -14.39
N THR A 163 14.21 -17.64 -15.48
CA THR A 163 14.06 -16.51 -16.40
C THR A 163 12.92 -15.61 -15.93
N PHE A 164 13.16 -14.31 -15.84
CA PHE A 164 12.16 -13.32 -15.46
C PHE A 164 12.49 -11.96 -16.05
N ASP A 165 11.46 -11.18 -16.33
CA ASP A 165 11.61 -9.78 -16.74
C ASP A 165 11.63 -8.89 -15.49
N LEU A 166 12.72 -8.14 -15.31
CA LEU A 166 12.92 -7.25 -14.15
C LEU A 166 12.55 -5.82 -14.51
N PHE A 167 11.65 -5.23 -13.74
CA PHE A 167 11.15 -3.87 -13.89
C PHE A 167 11.35 -3.00 -12.65
N GLY A 168 11.12 -1.70 -12.79
CA GLY A 168 11.17 -0.72 -11.71
C GLY A 168 12.52 0.00 -11.66
N ARG A 169 12.89 0.50 -10.47
CA ARG A 169 14.05 1.40 -10.31
C ARG A 169 15.41 0.72 -10.52
N ILE A 170 15.46 -0.62 -10.47
CA ILE A 170 16.67 -1.41 -10.71
C ILE A 170 16.55 -2.36 -11.91
N GLY A 171 15.48 -2.19 -12.69
CA GLY A 171 15.19 -2.96 -13.90
C GLY A 171 14.79 -2.03 -15.04
N GLN A 172 14.00 -2.54 -15.97
CA GLN A 172 13.40 -1.73 -17.02
C GLN A 172 12.40 -0.73 -16.40
N PRO A 173 12.45 0.56 -16.78
CA PRO A 173 11.48 1.53 -16.31
C PRO A 173 10.07 1.17 -16.81
N LEU A 174 9.06 1.52 -16.02
CA LEU A 174 7.65 1.35 -16.37
C LEU A 174 6.92 2.68 -16.18
N THR A 175 5.96 2.95 -17.05
CA THR A 175 4.99 4.02 -16.88
C THR A 175 3.77 3.55 -16.09
N ASP A 176 3.31 2.33 -16.34
CA ASP A 176 2.24 1.67 -15.61
C ASP A 176 2.70 0.29 -15.12
N LYS A 177 2.39 -0.02 -13.87
CA LYS A 177 2.66 -1.33 -13.27
C LYS A 177 1.92 -2.46 -14.01
N ALA A 178 0.79 -2.15 -14.64
CA ALA A 178 0.01 -3.10 -15.44
C ALA A 178 0.84 -3.74 -16.58
N GLU A 179 1.78 -3.01 -17.17
CA GLU A 179 2.65 -3.49 -18.26
C GLU A 179 3.52 -4.69 -17.84
N ALA A 180 3.85 -4.77 -16.55
CA ALA A 180 4.61 -5.86 -15.96
C ALA A 180 3.75 -6.91 -15.26
N LEU A 181 2.42 -6.82 -15.33
CA LEU A 181 1.52 -7.76 -14.67
C LEU A 181 0.53 -8.38 -15.65
N LEU A 182 -0.23 -7.58 -16.40
CA LEU A 182 -1.28 -8.06 -17.30
C LEU A 182 -0.81 -9.16 -18.27
N PRO A 183 0.34 -9.05 -18.97
CA PRO A 183 0.77 -10.11 -19.89
C PRO A 183 1.47 -11.29 -19.19
N TYR A 184 1.71 -11.24 -17.87
CA TYR A 184 2.48 -12.26 -17.14
C TYR A 184 1.58 -13.25 -16.39
N ARG A 185 1.95 -14.53 -16.42
CA ARG A 185 1.33 -15.60 -15.62
C ARG A 185 1.64 -15.44 -14.14
N TYR A 186 2.89 -15.11 -13.82
CA TYR A 186 3.41 -15.01 -12.47
C TYR A 186 4.11 -13.67 -12.24
N SER A 187 4.10 -13.19 -10.99
CA SER A 187 4.97 -12.10 -10.57
C SER A 187 5.56 -12.35 -9.19
N LEU A 188 6.83 -12.01 -8.99
CA LEU A 188 7.46 -12.01 -7.67
C LEU A 188 6.92 -10.83 -6.84
N ALA A 189 6.04 -11.13 -5.89
CA ALA A 189 5.46 -10.16 -4.96
C ALA A 189 6.18 -10.23 -3.61
N VAL A 190 7.38 -9.65 -3.54
CA VAL A 190 8.26 -9.75 -2.36
C VAL A 190 8.25 -8.45 -1.56
N GLU A 191 7.78 -8.54 -0.32
CA GLU A 191 7.63 -7.40 0.58
C GLU A 191 8.94 -6.85 1.12
N ASN A 192 8.86 -5.62 1.65
CA ASN A 192 9.99 -4.95 2.29
C ASN A 192 10.29 -5.50 3.70
N SER A 193 9.37 -6.27 4.29
CA SER A 193 9.46 -6.89 5.61
C SER A 193 8.73 -8.24 5.59
N CYS A 194 9.03 -9.12 6.54
CA CYS A 194 8.30 -10.36 6.78
C CYS A 194 7.77 -10.37 8.21
N THR A 195 6.54 -9.92 8.38
CA THR A 195 5.87 -9.70 9.67
C THR A 195 4.37 -9.90 9.51
N ALA A 196 3.69 -10.33 10.57
CA ALA A 196 2.24 -10.49 10.54
C ALA A 196 1.54 -9.16 10.21
N ASP A 197 0.45 -9.26 9.45
CA ASP A 197 -0.39 -8.18 8.92
C ASP A 197 0.29 -7.25 7.91
N TYR A 198 1.56 -7.48 7.57
CA TYR A 198 2.28 -6.65 6.59
C TYR A 198 2.19 -7.24 5.18
N TRP A 199 1.03 -7.05 4.53
CA TRP A 199 0.88 -7.23 3.09
C TRP A 199 0.50 -5.91 2.43
N THR A 200 0.90 -5.70 1.17
CA THR A 200 0.78 -4.39 0.52
C THR A 200 0.19 -4.48 -0.89
N GLU A 201 0.27 -3.38 -1.64
CA GLU A 201 -0.13 -3.33 -3.04
C GLU A 201 0.59 -4.38 -3.91
N LYS A 202 1.76 -4.89 -3.51
CA LYS A 202 2.54 -5.84 -4.32
C LYS A 202 1.76 -7.10 -4.66
N ILE A 203 1.07 -7.67 -3.67
CA ILE A 203 0.21 -8.84 -3.90
C ILE A 203 -1.15 -8.44 -4.48
N ALA A 204 -1.74 -7.34 -3.99
CA ALA A 204 -3.02 -6.83 -4.49
C ALA A 204 -2.99 -6.56 -6.00
N ASP A 205 -1.96 -5.87 -6.48
CA ASP A 205 -1.78 -5.52 -7.88
C ASP A 205 -1.67 -6.78 -8.76
N CYS A 206 -1.08 -7.87 -8.24
CA CYS A 206 -1.04 -9.14 -8.96
C CYS A 206 -2.45 -9.70 -9.18
N PHE A 207 -3.25 -9.79 -8.12
CA PHE A 207 -4.64 -10.27 -8.21
C PHE A 207 -5.49 -9.39 -9.12
N LEU A 208 -5.38 -8.06 -8.99
CA LEU A 208 -6.08 -7.10 -9.85
C LEU A 208 -5.71 -7.20 -11.34
N CYS A 209 -4.59 -7.84 -11.67
CA CYS A 209 -4.12 -8.04 -13.04
C CYS A 209 -4.21 -9.50 -13.52
N TRP A 210 -4.97 -10.36 -12.81
CA TRP A 210 -5.08 -11.79 -13.11
C TRP A 210 -3.73 -12.51 -13.14
N THR A 211 -2.79 -12.09 -12.29
CA THR A 211 -1.41 -12.60 -12.24
C THR A 211 -1.21 -13.34 -10.93
N VAL A 212 -0.67 -14.55 -10.99
CA VAL A 212 -0.43 -15.37 -9.79
C VAL A 212 0.79 -14.83 -9.03
N PRO A 213 0.63 -14.34 -7.80
CA PRO A 213 1.77 -13.85 -7.03
C PRO A 213 2.59 -15.03 -6.49
N ILE A 214 3.90 -15.00 -6.72
CA ILE A 214 4.86 -15.77 -5.93
C ILE A 214 5.29 -14.86 -4.78
N TYR A 215 4.73 -15.12 -3.60
CA TYR A 215 4.71 -14.16 -2.49
C TYR A 215 5.71 -14.47 -1.37
N TYR A 216 6.25 -13.41 -0.76
CA TYR A 216 6.96 -13.48 0.52
C TYR A 216 6.77 -12.16 1.27
N GLY A 217 6.29 -12.22 2.51
CA GLY A 217 6.02 -11.01 3.31
C GLY A 217 5.18 -11.30 4.56
N CYS A 218 3.88 -11.06 4.48
CA CYS A 218 2.94 -11.29 5.57
C CYS A 218 2.94 -12.76 6.01
N SER A 219 3.18 -12.99 7.30
CA SER A 219 3.28 -14.35 7.86
C SER A 219 1.93 -15.00 8.18
N ASN A 220 0.85 -14.22 8.18
CA ASN A 220 -0.53 -14.64 8.38
C ASN A 220 -1.40 -14.13 7.21
N LEU A 221 -0.87 -14.22 6.00
CA LEU A 221 -1.57 -13.71 4.80
C LEU A 221 -2.94 -14.37 4.62
N GLU A 222 -3.08 -15.62 5.02
CA GLU A 222 -4.30 -16.43 4.94
C GLU A 222 -5.46 -15.93 5.81
N ASP A 223 -5.21 -14.98 6.73
CA ASP A 223 -6.26 -14.33 7.53
C ASP A 223 -7.05 -13.27 6.73
N TYR A 224 -6.63 -12.97 5.48
CA TYR A 224 -7.18 -11.94 4.60
C TYR A 224 -7.76 -12.53 3.31
#